data_AF-F3C710-F1
#
_entry.id   AF-F3C710-F1
#
_cell.length_a   1.000
_cell.length_b   1.000
_cell.length_c   1.000
_cell.angle_alpha   90.00
_cell.angle_beta   90.00
_cell.angle_gamma   90.00
#
_symmetry.space_group_name_H-M   'P 1'
#
loop_
_entity.id
_entity.type
_entity.pdbx_description
1 polymer ?
#
loop_
_entity_poly.entity_id
_entity_poly.type
_entity_poly.pdbx_seq_one_letter_code
_entity_poly.pdbx_strand_id
1 'polypeptide(L)'
;HLGQVLVVKGDAYLIDFEGEPARALEERRAKHSPFKDVCGVLRSFDYAAAMAVRSAQSVDTSPEAAGARKRVAETYLAQAREAFIEGYRSATSGMAHAWKDAKGEDAALELFTLEKAAYEVIYEAENRPAWLAVPLQGLRGFAATV
;
A
#
# COMPACT_ATOMS: atom_id res chain seq x y z
N HIS A 1 0.19 -6.92 3.82
CA HIS A 1 1.23 -5.85 3.83
C HIS A 1 2.63 -6.48 3.83
N LEU A 2 3.69 -5.73 3.56
CA LEU A 2 5.07 -6.24 3.47
C LEU A 2 5.54 -7.05 4.69
N GLY A 3 5.13 -6.67 5.91
CA GLY A 3 5.43 -7.47 7.11
C GLY A 3 4.91 -8.92 7.11
N GLN A 4 4.02 -9.29 6.17
CA GLN A 4 3.49 -10.65 5.99
C GLN A 4 4.06 -11.36 4.74
N VAL A 5 5.17 -10.84 4.21
CA VAL A 5 5.84 -11.39 3.02
C VAL A 5 7.28 -11.74 3.39
N LEU A 6 7.67 -13.00 3.17
CA LEU A 6 9.04 -13.47 3.36
C LEU A 6 9.66 -13.77 2.00
N VAL A 7 10.82 -13.16 1.72
CA VAL A 7 11.57 -13.42 0.48
C VAL A 7 12.72 -14.37 0.76
N VAL A 8 12.68 -15.55 0.15
CA VAL A 8 13.67 -16.62 0.36
C VAL A 8 14.07 -17.22 -0.97
N LYS A 9 15.38 -17.26 -1.26
CA LYS A 9 15.97 -17.89 -2.46
C LYS A 9 15.30 -17.46 -3.79
N GLY A 10 14.90 -16.20 -3.89
CA GLY A 10 14.27 -15.65 -5.10
C GLY A 10 12.77 -15.87 -5.21
N ASP A 11 12.12 -16.41 -4.17
CA ASP A 11 10.67 -16.61 -4.11
C ASP A 11 10.05 -15.84 -2.93
N ALA A 12 8.75 -15.61 -2.99
CA ALA A 12 7.98 -14.87 -1.99
C ALA A 12 6.92 -15.77 -1.33
N TYR A 13 6.97 -15.85 -0.01
CA TYR A 13 6.03 -16.60 0.82
C TYR A 13 5.11 -15.64 1.56
N LEU A 14 3.80 -15.86 1.44
CA LEU A 14 2.77 -15.15 2.19
C LEU A 14 2.49 -15.91 3.48
N ILE A 15 2.43 -15.19 4.60
CA ILE A 15 2.17 -15.76 5.93
C ILE A 15 1.01 -15.03 6.62
N ASP A 16 0.60 -15.54 7.78
CA ASP A 16 -0.38 -14.90 8.68
C ASP A 16 -1.76 -14.63 8.03
N PHE A 17 -2.43 -15.71 7.61
CA PHE A 17 -3.77 -15.68 7.01
C PHE A 17 -4.91 -15.59 8.05
N GLU A 18 -4.62 -15.16 9.28
CA GLU A 18 -5.62 -15.12 10.35
C GLU A 18 -6.65 -13.99 10.20
N GLY A 19 -6.36 -12.99 9.36
CA GLY A 19 -7.16 -11.77 9.20
C GLY A 19 -6.91 -10.75 10.31
N GLU A 20 -7.70 -9.67 10.35
CA GLU A 20 -7.56 -8.61 11.35
C GLU A 20 -8.03 -9.08 12.74
N PRO A 21 -7.16 -9.18 13.77
CA PRO A 21 -7.51 -9.81 15.05
C PRO A 21 -8.70 -9.18 15.78
N ALA A 22 -8.96 -7.89 15.55
CA ALA A 22 -10.06 -7.16 16.15
C ALA A 22 -11.44 -7.51 15.56
N ARG A 23 -11.49 -8.20 14.41
CA ARG A 23 -12.73 -8.59 13.73
C ARG A 23 -13.23 -9.95 14.18
N ALA A 24 -14.56 -10.13 14.12
CA ALA A 24 -15.18 -11.42 14.45
C ALA A 24 -14.72 -12.51 13.47
N LEU A 25 -14.74 -13.78 13.91
CA LEU A 25 -14.26 -14.89 13.08
C LEU A 25 -15.04 -15.03 11.76
N GLU A 26 -16.34 -14.75 11.78
CA GLU A 26 -17.18 -14.76 10.58
C GLU A 26 -16.72 -13.71 9.56
N GLU A 27 -16.42 -12.49 10.01
CA GLU A 27 -15.89 -11.42 9.17
C GLU A 27 -14.51 -11.75 8.60
N ARG A 28 -13.63 -12.37 9.40
CA ARG A 28 -12.29 -12.77 8.96
C ARG A 28 -12.31 -13.86 7.89
N ARG A 29 -13.36 -14.69 7.87
CA ARG A 29 -13.55 -15.76 6.88
C ARG A 29 -14.37 -15.33 5.67
N ALA A 30 -14.93 -14.12 5.69
CA ALA A 30 -15.71 -13.61 4.57
C ALA A 30 -14.84 -13.45 3.32
N LYS A 31 -15.41 -13.78 2.15
CA LYS A 31 -14.72 -13.56 0.88
C LYS A 31 -14.72 -12.08 0.55
N HIS A 32 -13.55 -11.56 0.23
CA HIS A 32 -13.36 -10.19 -0.20
C HIS A 32 -12.72 -10.12 -1.58
N SER A 33 -12.75 -8.93 -2.15
CA SER A 33 -12.00 -8.63 -3.36
C SER A 33 -10.49 -8.80 -3.12
N PRO A 34 -9.74 -9.45 -4.02
CA PRO A 34 -8.29 -9.56 -3.89
C PRO A 34 -7.59 -8.20 -3.95
N PHE A 35 -8.25 -7.17 -4.50
CA PHE A 35 -7.72 -5.81 -4.51
C PHE A 35 -7.58 -5.20 -3.11
N LYS A 36 -8.28 -5.73 -2.09
CA LYS A 36 -7.99 -5.35 -0.70
C LYS A 36 -6.56 -5.73 -0.30
N ASP A 37 -6.09 -6.91 -0.70
CA ASP A 37 -4.75 -7.40 -0.40
C ASP A 37 -3.70 -6.65 -1.22
N VAL A 38 -3.96 -6.46 -2.53
CA VAL A 38 -3.11 -5.67 -3.43
C VAL A 38 -2.90 -4.26 -2.87
N CYS A 39 -3.98 -3.56 -2.51
CA CYS A 39 -3.91 -2.24 -1.89
C CYS A 39 -3.18 -2.27 -0.55
N GLY A 40 -3.36 -3.33 0.26
CA GLY A 40 -2.62 -3.52 1.50
C GLY A 40 -1.11 -3.64 1.31
N VAL A 41 -0.63 -4.21 0.19
CA VAL A 41 0.79 -4.23 -0.16
C VAL A 41 1.25 -2.87 -0.68
N LEU A 42 0.50 -2.25 -1.60
CA LEU A 42 0.83 -0.92 -2.13
C LEU A 42 0.97 0.12 -1.02
N ARG A 43 0.05 0.13 -0.06
CA ARG A 43 0.11 1.00 1.11
C ARG A 43 1.33 0.74 1.98
N SER A 44 1.77 -0.51 2.08
CA SER A 44 2.98 -0.82 2.86
C SER A 44 4.27 -0.31 2.21
N PHE A 45 4.31 -0.09 0.88
CA PHE A 45 5.40 0.65 0.26
C PHE A 45 5.40 2.12 0.70
N ASP A 46 4.22 2.77 0.76
CA ASP A 46 4.09 4.15 1.23
C ASP A 46 4.63 4.32 2.66
N TYR A 47 4.29 3.40 3.57
CA TYR A 47 4.83 3.40 4.94
C TYR A 47 6.33 3.12 4.98
N ALA A 48 6.84 2.18 4.17
CA ALA A 48 8.27 1.88 4.10
C ALA A 48 9.08 3.10 3.64
N ALA A 49 8.61 3.81 2.61
CA ALA A 49 9.23 5.04 2.12
C ALA A 49 9.22 6.15 3.18
N ALA A 50 8.06 6.38 3.83
CA ALA A 50 7.95 7.36 4.90
C ALA A 50 8.88 7.04 6.08
N MET A 51 8.98 5.77 6.45
CA MET A 51 9.90 5.30 7.49
C MET A 51 11.36 5.57 7.10
N ALA A 52 11.76 5.25 5.86
CA ALA A 52 13.13 5.49 5.38
C ALA A 52 13.49 6.98 5.41
N VAL A 53 12.59 7.86 4.96
CA VAL A 53 12.78 9.32 5.01
C VAL A 53 12.94 9.80 6.45
N ARG A 54 12.06 9.37 7.35
CA ARG A 54 12.08 9.77 8.77
C ARG A 54 13.34 9.29 9.49
N SER A 55 13.76 8.05 9.26
CA SER A 55 14.97 7.49 9.88
C SER A 55 16.24 8.20 9.41
N ALA A 56 16.29 8.64 8.15
CA ALA A 56 17.46 9.33 7.62
C ALA A 56 17.52 10.83 8.00
N GLN A 57 16.42 11.42 8.48
CA GLN A 57 16.40 12.80 8.99
C GLN A 57 17.24 12.99 10.26
N SER A 58 17.56 11.92 11.01
CA SER A 58 18.37 12.02 12.22
C SER A 58 19.89 12.11 11.96
N VAL A 59 20.32 12.00 10.70
CA VAL A 59 21.75 11.97 10.32
C VAL A 59 22.19 13.31 9.72
N ASP A 60 21.45 13.84 8.75
CA ASP A 60 21.75 15.10 8.07
C ASP A 60 20.45 15.88 7.82
N THR A 61 20.31 17.02 8.48
CA THR A 61 19.12 17.87 8.43
C THR A 61 19.21 18.99 7.39
N SER A 62 20.25 19.00 6.54
CA SER A 62 20.38 20.00 5.49
C SER A 62 19.20 19.96 4.49
N PRO A 63 18.79 21.12 3.93
CA PRO A 63 17.76 21.18 2.89
C PRO A 63 18.10 20.30 1.66
N GLU A 64 19.37 20.25 1.29
CA GLU A 64 19.88 19.45 0.18
C GLU A 64 19.68 17.95 0.43
N ALA A 65 20.05 17.47 1.62
CA ALA A 65 19.85 16.09 2.01
C ALA A 65 18.35 15.75 2.14
N ALA A 66 17.54 16.68 2.64
CA ALA A 66 16.09 16.51 2.69
C ALA A 66 15.47 16.37 1.29
N GLY A 67 15.89 17.21 0.34
CA GLY A 67 15.47 17.11 -1.06
C GLY A 67 15.93 15.81 -1.72
N ALA A 68 17.15 15.35 -1.45
CA ALA A 68 17.66 14.08 -1.95
C ALA A 68 16.86 12.88 -1.42
N ARG A 69 16.58 12.83 -0.11
CA ARG A 69 15.75 11.78 0.50
C ARG A 69 14.35 11.73 -0.10
N LYS A 70 13.73 12.90 -0.31
CA LYS A 70 12.40 12.99 -0.92
C LYS A 70 12.41 12.39 -2.34
N ARG A 71 13.38 12.76 -3.18
CA ARG A 71 13.49 12.22 -4.54
C ARG A 71 13.68 10.70 -4.54
N VAL A 72 14.57 10.19 -3.69
CA VAL A 72 14.79 8.73 -3.58
C VAL A 72 13.51 8.01 -3.16
N ALA A 73 12.78 8.53 -2.18
CA ALA A 73 11.51 7.95 -1.73
C ALA A 73 10.44 7.98 -2.84
N GLU A 74 10.31 9.08 -3.58
CA GLU A 74 9.37 9.20 -4.69
C GLU A 74 9.71 8.22 -5.83
N THR A 75 11.00 8.11 -6.20
CA THR A 75 11.46 7.15 -7.21
C THR A 75 11.19 5.71 -6.77
N TYR A 76 11.51 5.37 -5.52
CA TYR A 76 11.23 4.06 -4.95
C TYR A 76 9.74 3.72 -5.01
N LEU A 77 8.88 4.64 -4.58
CA LEU A 77 7.43 4.41 -4.57
C LEU A 77 6.88 4.19 -5.97
N ALA A 78 7.28 5.02 -6.94
CA ALA A 78 6.85 4.87 -8.33
C ALA A 78 7.24 3.48 -8.87
N GLN A 79 8.51 3.11 -8.74
CA GLN A 79 9.04 1.85 -9.27
C GLN A 79 8.46 0.62 -8.56
N ALA A 80 8.35 0.65 -7.23
CA ALA A 80 7.83 -0.47 -6.46
C ALA A 80 6.34 -0.73 -6.76
N ARG A 81 5.53 0.33 -6.90
CA ARG A 81 4.11 0.21 -7.23
C ARG A 81 3.92 -0.31 -8.65
N GLU A 82 4.66 0.24 -9.62
CA GLU A 82 4.62 -0.20 -11.01
C GLU A 82 5.00 -1.68 -11.13
N ALA A 83 6.17 -2.06 -10.61
CA ALA A 83 6.65 -3.44 -10.67
C ALA A 83 5.70 -4.43 -9.97
N PHE A 84 5.10 -4.04 -8.84
CA PHE A 84 4.16 -4.90 -8.13
C PHE A 84 2.85 -5.08 -8.91
N ILE A 85 2.28 -4.01 -9.46
CA ILE A 85 1.04 -4.06 -10.24
C ILE A 85 1.27 -4.85 -11.53
N GLU A 86 2.38 -4.63 -12.23
CA GLU A 86 2.74 -5.38 -13.43
C GLU A 86 2.91 -6.87 -13.12
N GLY A 87 3.65 -7.21 -12.07
CA GLY A 87 3.83 -8.59 -11.62
C GLY A 87 2.51 -9.26 -11.25
N TYR A 88 1.63 -8.55 -10.53
CA TYR A 88 0.30 -9.04 -10.17
C TYR A 88 -0.55 -9.30 -11.41
N ARG A 89 -0.64 -8.33 -12.33
CA ARG A 89 -1.40 -8.47 -13.59
C ARG A 89 -0.91 -9.63 -14.44
N SER A 90 0.41 -9.78 -14.55
CA SER A 90 1.02 -10.89 -15.27
C SER A 90 0.61 -12.24 -14.66
N ALA A 91 0.75 -12.38 -13.33
CA ALA A 91 0.41 -13.59 -12.58
C ALA A 91 -1.09 -13.93 -12.63
N THR A 92 -1.97 -12.92 -12.72
CA THR A 92 -3.43 -13.11 -12.75
C THR A 92 -4.04 -13.03 -14.14
N SER A 93 -3.25 -12.90 -15.19
CA SER A 93 -3.73 -12.69 -16.57
C SER A 93 -4.67 -13.79 -17.09
N GLY A 94 -4.51 -15.03 -16.60
CA GLY A 94 -5.37 -16.17 -16.92
C GLY A 94 -6.59 -16.35 -16.00
N MET A 95 -6.75 -15.51 -14.98
CA MET A 95 -7.86 -15.62 -14.04
C MET A 95 -9.12 -15.00 -14.63
N ALA A 96 -10.23 -15.73 -14.55
CA ALA A 96 -11.52 -15.21 -14.98
C ALA A 96 -11.94 -14.01 -14.11
N HIS A 97 -12.36 -12.93 -14.76
CA HIS A 97 -12.93 -11.74 -14.11
C HIS A 97 -14.23 -11.33 -14.80
N ALA A 98 -15.09 -10.61 -14.08
CA ALA A 98 -16.39 -10.15 -14.58
C ALA A 98 -16.41 -8.64 -14.90
N TRP A 99 -15.25 -8.03 -15.18
CA TRP A 99 -15.17 -6.63 -15.60
C TRP A 99 -16.02 -6.39 -16.84
N LYS A 100 -16.93 -5.42 -16.76
CA LYS A 100 -17.74 -4.95 -17.90
C LYS A 100 -17.08 -3.79 -18.64
N ASP A 101 -16.30 -2.99 -17.90
CA ASP A 101 -15.55 -1.85 -18.41
C ASP A 101 -14.07 -2.22 -18.50
N ALA A 102 -13.38 -1.73 -19.54
CA ALA A 102 -11.95 -1.96 -19.73
C ALA A 102 -11.09 -1.42 -18.59
N LYS A 103 -11.57 -0.40 -17.86
CA LYS A 103 -10.94 0.19 -16.67
C LYS A 103 -11.46 -0.40 -15.36
N GLY A 104 -12.21 -1.50 -15.39
CA GLY A 104 -12.83 -2.09 -14.19
C GLY A 104 -11.81 -2.46 -13.11
N GLU A 105 -10.64 -2.97 -13.51
CA GLU A 105 -9.54 -3.27 -12.60
C GLU A 105 -8.96 -2.00 -11.95
N ASP A 106 -8.67 -0.98 -12.76
CA ASP A 106 -8.13 0.30 -12.27
C ASP A 106 -9.12 0.95 -11.29
N ALA A 107 -10.41 0.95 -11.61
CA ALA A 107 -11.46 1.46 -10.73
C ALA A 107 -11.54 0.67 -9.41
N ALA A 108 -11.34 -0.65 -9.43
CA ALA A 108 -11.28 -1.45 -8.22
C ALA A 108 -10.05 -1.10 -7.38
N LEU A 109 -8.87 -0.97 -7.99
CA LEU A 109 -7.65 -0.53 -7.32
C LEU A 109 -7.82 0.83 -6.65
N GLU A 110 -8.43 1.79 -7.35
CA GLU A 110 -8.72 3.11 -6.79
C GLU A 110 -9.67 3.03 -5.59
N LEU A 111 -10.78 2.30 -5.73
CA LEU A 111 -11.77 2.13 -4.67
C LEU A 111 -11.17 1.50 -3.41
N PHE A 112 -10.45 0.39 -3.54
CA PHE A 112 -9.89 -0.30 -2.38
C PHE A 112 -8.70 0.44 -1.79
N THR A 113 -7.98 1.24 -2.58
CA THR A 113 -6.95 2.13 -2.03
C THR A 113 -7.58 3.25 -1.20
N LEU A 114 -8.68 3.85 -1.69
CA LEU A 114 -9.43 4.86 -0.95
C LEU A 114 -10.00 4.30 0.36
N GLU A 115 -10.64 3.12 0.31
CA GLU A 115 -11.15 2.42 1.51
C GLU A 115 -10.03 2.22 2.53
N LYS A 116 -8.87 1.71 2.09
CA LYS A 116 -7.74 1.44 2.97
C LYS A 116 -7.14 2.72 3.56
N ALA A 117 -6.97 3.76 2.75
CA ALA A 117 -6.44 5.03 3.22
C ALA A 117 -7.37 5.71 4.23
N ALA A 118 -8.69 5.66 4.02
CA ALA A 118 -9.67 6.18 4.97
C ALA A 118 -9.61 5.44 6.32
N TYR A 119 -9.53 4.11 6.30
CA TYR A 119 -9.33 3.30 7.50
C TYR A 119 -8.03 3.69 8.23
N GLU A 120 -6.92 3.84 7.49
CA GLU A 120 -5.63 4.22 8.06
C GLU A 120 -5.65 5.63 8.65
N VAL A 121 -6.33 6.60 8.04
CA VAL A 121 -6.46 7.95 8.62
C VAL A 121 -7.06 7.88 10.03
N ILE A 122 -8.15 7.14 10.22
CA ILE A 122 -8.81 6.98 11.52
C ILE A 122 -7.84 6.27 12.49
N TYR A 123 -7.28 5.15 12.06
CA TYR A 123 -6.38 4.35 12.89
C TYR A 123 -5.14 5.13 13.35
N GLU A 124 -4.46 5.83 12.44
CA GLU A 124 -3.28 6.62 12.77
C GLU A 124 -3.61 7.82 13.65
N ALA A 125 -4.76 8.47 13.43
CA ALA A 125 -5.20 9.59 14.28
C ALA A 125 -5.42 9.16 15.74
N GLU A 126 -5.93 7.95 15.96
CA GLU A 126 -6.19 7.42 17.31
C GLU A 126 -4.95 6.82 17.97
N ASN A 127 -4.10 6.12 17.21
CA ASN A 127 -3.05 5.27 17.78
C ASN A 127 -1.64 5.81 17.58
N ARG A 128 -1.36 6.50 16.46
CA ARG A 128 -0.01 6.96 16.12
C ARG A 128 -0.03 8.29 15.35
N PRO A 129 -0.46 9.42 15.97
CA PRO A 129 -0.70 10.68 15.25
C PRO A 129 0.48 11.20 14.42
N ALA A 130 1.71 10.88 14.81
CA ALA A 130 2.92 11.22 14.06
C ALA A 130 3.01 10.61 12.65
N TRP A 131 2.19 9.59 12.34
CA TRP A 131 2.14 8.90 11.05
C TRP A 131 0.96 9.35 10.18
N LEU A 132 0.08 10.21 10.69
CA LEU A 132 -1.15 10.65 10.01
C LEU A 132 -0.88 11.27 8.62
N ALA A 133 0.28 11.89 8.42
CA ALA A 133 0.67 12.46 7.13
C ALA A 133 0.73 11.42 5.99
N VAL A 134 1.05 10.15 6.29
CA VAL A 134 1.23 9.09 5.29
C VAL A 134 -0.10 8.73 4.61
N PRO A 135 -1.20 8.37 5.32
CA PRO A 135 -2.47 8.10 4.66
C PRO A 135 -3.11 9.37 4.07
N LEU A 136 -2.88 10.56 4.65
CA LEU A 136 -3.37 11.83 4.08
C LEU A 136 -2.72 12.18 2.73
N GLN A 137 -1.42 11.94 2.56
CA GLN A 137 -0.75 12.10 1.26
C GLN A 137 -1.31 11.13 0.22
N GLY A 138 -1.59 9.88 0.63
CA GLY A 138 -2.26 8.90 -0.23
C GLY A 138 -3.60 9.42 -0.76
N LEU A 139 -4.46 9.96 0.12
CA LEU A 139 -5.75 10.53 -0.26
C LEU A 139 -5.62 11.76 -1.19
N ARG A 140 -4.63 12.63 -0.96
CA ARG A 140 -4.38 13.79 -1.84
C ARG A 140 -4.07 13.40 -3.28
N GLY A 141 -3.37 12.28 -3.49
CA GLY A 141 -3.11 11.74 -4.83
C GLY A 141 -4.39 11.41 -5.61
N PHE A 142 -5.40 10.86 -4.93
CA PHE A 142 -6.71 10.57 -5.53
C PHE A 142 -7.52 11.83 -5.83
N ALA A 143 -7.58 12.77 -4.87
CA ALA A 143 -8.36 14.00 -5.03
C ALA A 143 -7.85 14.94 -6.13
N ALA A 144 -6.62 14.77 -6.60
CA ALA A 144 -6.05 15.54 -7.70
C ALA A 144 -6.30 14.91 -9.09
N THR A 145 -6.90 13.72 -9.14
CA THR A 145 -7.15 12.96 -10.38
C THR A 145 -8.65 12.97 -10.78
N VAL A 146 -9.51 13.54 -9.94
CA VAL A 146 -10.95 13.78 -10.17
C VAL A 146 -11.18 15.26 -10.48
#